data_AF-B1M955-F1
#
_entry.id   AF-B1M955-F1
#
_cell.length_a   1.000
_cell.length_b   1.000
_cell.length_c   1.000
_cell.angle_alpha   90.00
_cell.angle_beta   90.00
_cell.angle_gamma   90.00
#
_symmetry.space_group_name_H-M   'P 1'
#
loop_
_entity.id
_entity.type
_entity.pdbx_description
1 polymer ?
#
loop_
_entity_poly.entity_id
_entity_poly.type
_entity_poly.pdbx_seq_one_letter_code
_entity_poly.pdbx_strand_id
1 'polypeptide(L)' 'MNARRDERRTDAHLKIQLGGLIVKAGLAAMPRDQLLGLLLDGKERARDPDTAEHFVRLGEKAFRE' A
#
# COMPACT_ATOMS: atom_id res chain seq x y z
N MET A 1 20.39 -18.37 -16.53
CA MET A 1 19.40 -19.10 -15.70
C MET A 1 18.99 -18.36 -14.41
N ASN A 2 19.23 -17.04 -14.27
CA ASN A 2 19.05 -16.30 -12.99
C ASN A 2 17.92 -15.25 -12.97
N ALA A 3 17.47 -14.72 -14.10
CA ALA A 3 16.47 -13.63 -14.15
C ALA A 3 15.16 -13.96 -13.39
N ARG A 4 14.64 -15.18 -13.55
CA ARG A 4 13.40 -15.64 -12.88
C ARG A 4 13.53 -15.78 -11.35
N ARG A 5 14.74 -15.92 -10.82
CA ARG A 5 14.96 -15.94 -9.36
C ARG A 5 14.99 -14.53 -8.80
N ASP A 6 15.62 -13.60 -9.52
CA ASP A 6 15.72 -12.20 -9.12
C ASP A 6 14.35 -11.50 -9.17
N GLU A 7 13.56 -11.72 -10.23
CA GLU A 7 12.18 -11.21 -10.34
C GLU A 7 11.29 -11.64 -9.16
N ARG A 8 11.36 -12.92 -8.77
CA ARG A 8 10.58 -13.44 -7.64
C ARG A 8 11.01 -12.86 -6.31
N ARG A 9 12.30 -12.59 -6.12
CA ARG A 9 12.82 -11.97 -4.91
C ARG A 9 12.32 -10.52 -4.78
N THR A 10 12.37 -9.76 -5.87
CA THR A 10 11.86 -8.39 -5.92
C THR A 10 10.35 -8.34 -5.66
N ASP A 11 9.59 -9.22 -6.29
CA ASP A 11 8.14 -9.33 -6.09
C ASP A 11 7.78 -9.68 -4.63
N ALA A 12 8.49 -10.65 -4.03
CA ALA A 12 8.29 -11.00 -2.63
C ALA A 12 8.60 -9.83 -1.68
N HIS A 13 9.70 -9.11 -1.94
CA HIS A 13 10.07 -7.94 -1.13
C HIS A 13 9.01 -6.84 -1.20
N LEU A 14 8.53 -6.52 -2.41
CA LEU A 14 7.48 -5.52 -2.61
C LEU A 14 6.19 -5.91 -1.89
N LYS A 15 5.76 -7.17 -1.99
CA LYS A 15 4.58 -7.68 -1.29
C LYS A 15 4.70 -7.57 0.23
N ILE A 16 5.88 -7.82 0.78
CA ILE A 16 6.15 -7.65 2.21
C ILE A 16 6.03 -6.18 2.62
N GLN A 17 6.62 -5.27 1.85
CA GLN A 17 6.55 -3.84 2.13
C GLN A 17 5.10 -3.34 2.10
N LEU A 18 4.35 -3.67 1.05
CA LEU A 18 2.93 -3.30 0.92
C LEU A 18 2.07 -3.91 2.03
N GLY A 19 2.34 -5.17 2.42
CA GLY A 19 1.71 -5.80 3.58
C GLY A 19 1.99 -5.06 4.88
N GLY A 20 3.22 -4.58 5.07
CA GLY A 20 3.60 -3.76 6.23
C GLY A 20 2.81 -2.46 6.34
N LEU A 21 2.50 -1.81 5.20
CA LEU A 21 1.66 -0.60 5.18
C LEU A 21 0.24 -0.88 5.67
N ILE A 22 -0.34 -2.01 5.27
CA ILE A 22 -1.69 -2.43 5.71
C ILE A 22 -1.72 -2.62 7.23
N VAL A 23 -0.69 -3.25 7.81
CA VAL A 23 -0.59 -3.45 9.26
C VAL A 23 -0.40 -2.12 9.98
N LYS A 24 0.49 -1.24 9.49
CA LYS A 24 0.73 0.08 10.11
C LYS A 24 -0.51 0.98 10.07
N ALA A 25 -1.35 0.84 9.04
CA ALA A 25 -2.65 1.52 8.95
C ALA A 25 -3.75 0.90 9.86
N GLY A 26 -3.44 -0.16 10.63
CA GLY A 26 -4.40 -0.81 11.51
C GLY A 26 -5.42 -1.69 10.79
N LEU A 27 -5.17 -2.05 9.52
CA LEU A 27 -6.14 -2.74 8.66
C LEU A 27 -5.91 -4.26 8.57
N ALA A 28 -5.04 -4.83 9.40
CA ALA A 28 -4.67 -6.24 9.33
C ALA A 28 -5.85 -7.22 9.54
N ALA A 29 -6.86 -6.80 10.32
CA ALA A 29 -8.05 -7.60 10.59
C ALA A 29 -9.21 -7.33 9.60
N MET A 30 -9.02 -6.40 8.65
CA MET A 30 -10.07 -6.02 7.70
C MET A 30 -10.36 -7.17 6.72
N PRO A 31 -11.64 -7.46 6.41
CA PRO A 31 -12.01 -8.37 5.32
C PRO A 31 -11.34 -8.00 4.00
N ARG A 32 -10.92 -9.01 3.22
CA ARG A 32 -10.06 -8.80 2.04
C ARG A 32 -10.75 -8.02 0.93
N ASP A 33 -12.03 -8.29 0.73
CA ASP A 33 -12.91 -7.59 -0.20
C ASP A 33 -13.10 -6.11 0.19
N GLN A 34 -13.31 -5.84 1.48
CA GLN A 34 -13.38 -4.48 2.00
C GLN A 34 -12.06 -3.71 1.83
N LEU A 35 -10.93 -4.35 2.16
CA LEU A 35 -9.60 -3.76 1.97
C LEU A 35 -9.32 -3.45 0.50
N LEU A 36 -9.65 -4.38 -0.40
CA LEU A 36 -9.49 -4.15 -1.83
C LEU A 36 -10.39 -3.01 -2.33
N GLY A 37 -11.64 -2.94 -1.86
CA GLY A 37 -12.55 -1.83 -2.16
C GLY A 37 -11.98 -0.48 -1.73
N LEU A 38 -11.45 -0.38 -0.51
CA LEU A 38 -10.79 0.82 0.01
C LEU A 38 -9.59 1.25 -0.84
N LEU A 39 -8.73 0.30 -1.22
CA LEU A 39 -7.55 0.59 -2.06
C LEU A 39 -7.94 1.05 -3.47
N LEU A 40 -8.99 0.47 -4.05
CA LEU A 40 -9.49 0.86 -5.37
C LEU A 40 -10.13 2.26 -5.33
N ASP A 41 -10.98 2.53 -4.33
CA ASP A 41 -11.57 3.86 -4.13
C ASP A 41 -10.49 4.92 -3.91
N GLY A 42 -9.54 4.65 -3.01
CA GLY A 42 -8.39 5.51 -2.77
C GLY A 42 -7.58 5.78 -4.04
N LYS A 43 -7.33 4.75 -4.86
CA LYS A 43 -6.64 4.90 -6.16
C LYS A 43 -7.39 5.82 -7.12
N GLU A 44 -8.71 5.70 -7.22
CA GLU A 44 -9.51 6.58 -8.08
C GLU A 44 -9.51 8.02 -7.58
N ARG A 45 -9.62 8.21 -6.25
CA ARG A 45 -9.56 9.54 -5.62
C ARG A 45 -8.19 10.20 -5.74
N ALA A 46 -7.10 9.44 -5.69
CA ALA A 46 -5.74 9.97 -5.86
C ALA A 46 -5.43 10.47 -7.28
N ARG A 47 -6.37 10.37 -8.24
CA ARG A 47 -6.25 11.06 -9.52
C ARG A 47 -6.38 12.58 -9.38
N ASP A 48 -7.05 13.04 -8.33
CA ASP A 48 -7.06 14.44 -7.93
C ASP A 48 -5.75 14.79 -7.18
N PRO A 49 -4.96 15.77 -7.67
CA PRO A 49 -3.67 16.14 -7.07
C PRO A 49 -3.76 16.54 -5.59
N ASP A 50 -4.80 17.27 -5.20
CA ASP A 50 -4.97 17.74 -3.82
C ASP A 50 -5.21 16.55 -2.88
N THR A 51 -6.01 15.59 -3.33
CA THR A 51 -6.26 14.34 -2.63
C THR A 51 -4.99 13.49 -2.53
N ALA A 52 -4.21 13.38 -3.61
CA ALA A 52 -2.93 12.66 -3.58
C ALA A 52 -1.95 13.28 -2.57
N GLU A 53 -1.82 14.61 -2.58
CA GLU A 53 -0.97 15.33 -1.63
C GLU A 53 -1.43 15.14 -0.18
N HIS A 54 -2.74 15.12 0.04
CA HIS A 54 -3.31 14.81 1.36
C HIS A 54 -2.95 13.40 1.84
N PHE A 55 -3.02 12.38 0.96
CA PHE A 55 -2.60 11.02 1.31
C PHE A 55 -1.12 10.94 1.67
N VAL A 56 -0.25 11.66 0.96
CA VAL A 56 1.19 11.75 1.30
C VAL A 56 1.38 12.33 2.70
N ARG A 57 0.75 13.48 3.00
CA ARG A 57 0.86 14.11 4.33
C ARG A 57 0.38 13.19 5.47
N LEU A 58 -0.72 12.46 5.26
CA LEU A 58 -1.20 11.48 6.23
C LEU A 58 -0.21 10.33 6.42
N GLY A 59 0.30 9.76 5.32
CA GLY A 59 1.29 8.69 5.37
C GLY A 59 2.56 9.11 6.12
N GLU A 60 3.10 10.28 5.80
CA GLU A 60 4.27 10.83 6.51
C GLU A 60 4.03 10.99 8.01
N LYS A 61 2.84 11.48 8.41
CA LYS A 61 2.49 11.60 9.82
C LYS A 61 2.47 10.23 10.49
N ALA A 62 1.79 9.25 9.89
CA ALA A 62 1.73 7.89 10.43
C ALA A 62 3.12 7.26 10.55
N PHE A 63 4.06 7.55 9.64
CA PHE A 63 5.43 7.04 9.71
C PHE A 63 6.28 7.64 10.83
N ARG A 64 5.99 8.87 11.27
CA ARG A 64 6.69 9.55 12.37
C ARG A 64 6.20 9.12 13.76
N GLU A 65 5.01 8.53 13.83
CA GLU A 65 4.45 7.85 15.01
C GLU A 65 4.99 6.42 15.11
#